data_AF-A0AAV6ZWA6-F1
#
_entry.id   AF-A0AAV6ZWA6-F1
#
_cell.length_a   1.000
_cell.length_b   1.000
_cell.length_c   1.000
_cell.angle_alpha   90.00
_cell.angle_beta   90.00
_cell.angle_gamma   90.00
#
_symmetry.space_group_name_H-M   'P 1'
#
loop_
_entity.id
_entity.type
_entity.pdbx_description
1 polymer ?
#
loop_
_entity_poly.entity_id
_entity_poly.type
_entity_poly.pdbx_seq_one_letter_code
_entity_poly.pdbx_strand_id
1 'polypeptide(L)'
;MSCVVYDGSREDAGKVVDEEFCGDIELVVDGDVNIVLEESCTVPCPGDCYLNEWSEWSLCQLTCVNKQDLGFGGVKVRSRAVIIQEMENQHLCPEQAYESKSCHDGQCYEYNWLTGSWKGSSRTVWCQRSDGFNVTGGCYEVLKPESERVCSPPCTQQHSYCTESGSCGCEDGYTEVTSSDGTLDQCTLIPVVIIPTSDDKKGDVKTSRAINPTQPSSSQSGYGGRTWFLQPFGSDGKLKTWVYGVAAGAFVFLLFVVSMIYLACKKPKKPPRRQNNRLKPLTLAYDGDADM
;
A
#
# COMPACT_ATOMS: atom_id res chain seq x y z
N MET A 1 50.50 -11.87 16.12
CA MET A 1 50.92 -12.45 17.41
C MET A 1 50.07 -13.70 17.61
N SER A 2 50.51 -14.73 18.32
CA SER A 2 49.68 -15.95 18.52
C SER A 2 49.03 -15.91 19.90
N CYS A 3 47.71 -16.03 19.96
CA CYS A 3 46.96 -16.08 21.21
C CYS A 3 47.10 -17.46 21.86
N VAL A 4 47.44 -17.52 23.16
CA VAL A 4 47.65 -18.78 23.89
C VAL A 4 46.91 -18.72 25.22
N VAL A 5 46.14 -19.76 25.52
CA VAL A 5 45.44 -19.94 26.81
C VAL A 5 46.20 -20.96 27.66
N TYR A 6 46.36 -20.65 28.94
CA TYR A 6 46.96 -21.54 29.93
C TYR A 6 45.93 -21.94 30.99
N ASP A 7 45.97 -23.20 31.45
CA ASP A 7 45.09 -23.76 32.47
C ASP A 7 45.52 -23.43 33.92
N GLY A 8 46.68 -22.77 34.08
CA GLY A 8 47.24 -22.36 35.36
C GLY A 8 48.08 -23.43 36.07
N SER A 9 48.29 -24.61 35.47
CA SER A 9 49.20 -25.64 35.96
C SER A 9 50.68 -25.29 35.69
N ARG A 10 51.59 -25.76 36.55
CA ARG A 10 53.04 -25.52 36.39
C ARG A 10 53.66 -26.24 35.18
N GLU A 11 52.95 -27.19 34.59
CA GLU A 11 53.41 -28.00 33.45
C GLU A 11 52.63 -27.73 32.14
N ASP A 12 51.81 -26.67 32.10
CA ASP A 12 51.02 -26.37 30.90
C ASP A 12 51.89 -25.77 29.78
N ALA A 13 51.84 -26.39 28.60
CA ALA A 13 52.50 -25.90 27.40
C ALA A 13 51.70 -24.78 26.70
N GLY A 14 50.48 -24.53 27.17
CA GLY A 14 49.55 -23.56 26.60
C GLY A 14 48.94 -24.06 25.29
N LYS A 15 47.68 -23.71 25.05
CA LYS A 15 46.97 -24.05 23.82
C LYS A 15 46.77 -22.81 22.97
N VAL A 16 47.22 -22.86 21.71
CA VAL A 16 46.95 -21.79 20.74
C VAL A 16 45.44 -21.74 20.46
N VAL A 17 44.86 -20.55 20.61
CA VAL A 17 43.43 -20.28 20.37
C VAL A 17 43.27 -19.27 19.24
N ASP A 18 42.04 -19.17 18.71
CA ASP A 18 41.71 -18.20 17.68
C ASP A 18 41.92 -16.76 18.16
N GLU A 19 42.27 -15.88 17.24
CA GLU A 19 42.63 -14.48 17.52
C GLU A 19 41.46 -13.66 18.08
N GLU A 20 40.21 -14.15 17.94
CA GLU A 20 39.00 -13.57 18.54
C GLU A 20 38.96 -13.64 20.08
N PHE A 21 39.71 -14.57 20.68
CA PHE A 21 39.80 -14.72 22.13
C PHE A 21 40.92 -13.85 22.74
N CYS A 22 41.71 -13.19 21.92
CA CYS A 22 42.68 -12.22 22.38
C CYS A 22 42.00 -10.88 22.62
N GLY A 23 42.32 -10.23 23.75
CA GLY A 23 41.82 -8.88 24.04
C GLY A 23 42.22 -7.87 22.96
N ASP A 24 41.42 -6.81 22.80
CA ASP A 24 41.66 -5.78 21.80
C ASP A 24 43.02 -5.09 22.04
N ILE A 25 43.98 -5.33 21.15
CA ILE A 25 45.28 -4.65 21.16
C ILE A 25 45.10 -3.29 20.49
N GLU A 26 44.73 -2.26 21.25
CA GLU A 26 44.84 -0.87 20.77
C GLU A 26 46.32 -0.49 20.67
N LEU A 27 46.88 -0.57 19.46
CA LEU A 27 48.22 -0.06 19.16
C LEU A 27 48.18 1.48 19.15
N VAL A 28 48.30 2.10 20.32
CA VAL A 28 48.40 3.56 20.44
C VAL A 28 49.79 4.00 19.98
N VAL A 29 49.82 4.75 18.88
CA VAL A 29 50.99 5.44 18.33
C VAL A 29 51.23 6.72 19.13
N ASP A 30 51.72 6.64 20.37
CA ASP A 30 52.39 7.78 21.04
C ASP A 30 53.02 7.41 22.40
N GLY A 31 54.06 6.56 22.36
CA GLY A 31 55.18 6.61 23.32
C GLY A 31 54.98 6.10 24.75
N ASP A 32 53.75 6.05 25.29
CA ASP A 32 53.45 5.56 26.63
C ASP A 32 52.32 4.53 26.57
N VAL A 33 52.66 3.24 26.44
CA VAL A 33 51.66 2.15 26.40
C VAL A 33 52.10 1.01 27.31
N ASN A 34 51.31 0.78 28.36
CA ASN A 34 51.38 -0.44 29.14
C ASN A 34 50.60 -1.52 28.36
N ILE A 35 51.31 -2.28 27.52
CA ILE A 35 50.70 -3.35 26.71
C ILE A 35 50.38 -4.51 27.66
N VAL A 36 49.09 -4.74 27.91
CA VAL A 36 48.63 -5.87 28.71
C VAL A 36 48.67 -7.11 27.81
N LEU A 37 49.77 -7.87 27.91
CA LEU A 37 50.01 -9.10 27.14
C LEU A 37 49.42 -10.35 27.80
N GLU A 38 48.90 -10.21 29.02
CA GLU A 38 48.34 -11.29 29.83
C GLU A 38 47.14 -10.76 30.60
N GLU A 39 46.00 -11.42 30.46
CA GLU A 39 44.77 -11.13 31.19
C GLU A 39 44.31 -12.39 31.91
N SER A 40 43.93 -12.26 33.18
CA SER A 40 43.37 -13.38 33.94
C SER A 40 41.96 -13.69 33.43
N CYS A 41 41.76 -14.87 32.87
CA CYS A 41 40.43 -15.38 32.51
C CYS A 41 39.93 -16.37 33.58
N THR A 42 38.61 -16.50 33.71
CA THR A 42 37.98 -17.49 34.60
C THR A 42 37.11 -18.42 33.78
N VAL A 43 37.27 -19.73 34.01
CA VAL A 43 36.45 -20.76 33.38
C VAL A 43 35.52 -21.31 34.45
N PRO A 44 34.19 -21.36 34.22
CA PRO A 44 33.28 -21.94 35.19
C PRO A 44 33.56 -23.44 35.35
N CYS A 45 33.59 -23.92 36.59
CA CYS A 45 33.82 -25.33 36.88
C CYS A 45 32.71 -26.19 36.24
N PRO A 46 33.04 -27.38 35.72
CA PRO A 46 32.04 -28.31 35.20
C PRO A 46 30.98 -28.61 36.25
N GLY A 47 29.73 -28.28 35.94
CA GLY A 47 28.56 -28.47 36.81
C GLY A 47 28.06 -27.19 37.49
N ASP A 48 28.81 -26.08 37.45
CA ASP A 48 28.37 -24.79 37.97
C ASP A 48 27.46 -24.06 36.98
N CYS A 49 26.39 -23.44 37.50
CA CYS A 49 25.52 -22.55 36.73
C CYS A 49 25.89 -21.10 36.99
N TYR A 50 25.88 -20.28 35.94
CA TYR A 50 26.12 -18.85 36.09
C TYR A 50 25.14 -18.04 35.24
N LEU A 51 24.90 -16.81 35.67
CA LEU A 51 24.13 -15.85 34.89
C LEU A 51 25.07 -15.13 33.93
N ASN A 52 24.66 -15.03 32.68
CA ASN A 52 25.37 -14.23 31.70
C ASN A 52 25.33 -12.73 32.09
N GLU A 53 26.13 -11.93 31.40
CA GLU A 53 26.02 -10.49 31.47
C GLU A 53 24.61 -10.02 31.07
N TRP A 54 24.24 -8.85 31.58
CA TRP A 54 23.00 -8.21 31.21
C TRP A 54 23.02 -7.87 29.73
N SER A 55 21.93 -8.17 29.03
CA SER A 55 21.72 -7.65 27.69
C SER A 55 21.70 -6.12 27.70
N GLU A 56 21.96 -5.56 26.53
CA GLU A 56 21.62 -4.17 26.27
C GLU A 56 20.15 -3.88 26.59
N TRP A 57 19.88 -2.63 26.95
CA TRP A 57 18.51 -2.19 27.19
C TRP A 57 17.70 -2.20 25.90
N SER A 58 16.48 -2.70 25.95
CA SER A 58 15.52 -2.58 24.85
C SER A 58 15.25 -1.12 24.50
N LEU A 59 14.74 -0.89 23.30
CA LEU A 59 14.15 0.40 22.95
C LEU A 59 13.06 0.78 23.96
N CYS A 60 12.96 2.09 24.25
CA CYS A 60 11.93 2.61 25.12
C CYS A 60 10.55 2.44 24.49
N GLN A 61 9.69 1.62 25.11
CA GLN A 61 8.33 1.42 24.66
C GLN A 61 7.39 2.41 25.37
N LEU A 62 6.88 3.38 24.62
CA LEU A 62 5.87 4.34 25.09
C LEU A 62 4.45 3.81 24.97
N THR A 63 3.54 4.32 25.80
CA THR A 63 2.11 4.11 25.65
C THR A 63 1.53 5.21 24.76
N CYS A 64 1.32 4.88 23.48
CA CYS A 64 0.88 5.83 22.47
C CYS A 64 -0.59 5.63 22.11
N VAL A 65 -1.33 6.74 21.97
CA VAL A 65 -2.68 6.74 21.38
C VAL A 65 -2.70 7.79 20.28
N ASN A 66 -3.10 7.42 19.06
CA ASN A 66 -3.17 8.33 17.91
C ASN A 66 -1.90 9.18 17.70
N LYS A 67 -0.72 8.55 17.81
CA LYS A 67 0.62 9.18 17.72
C LYS A 67 0.98 10.15 18.85
N GLN A 68 0.15 10.27 19.87
CA GLN A 68 0.43 11.11 21.03
C GLN A 68 0.88 10.24 22.19
N ASP A 69 1.98 10.66 22.81
CA ASP A 69 2.37 10.16 24.12
C ASP A 69 1.35 10.67 25.13
N LEU A 70 0.78 9.74 25.90
CA LEU A 70 -0.15 10.04 26.97
C LEU A 70 0.54 10.62 28.22
N GLY A 71 1.88 10.70 28.23
CA GLY A 71 2.66 11.27 29.32
C GLY A 71 2.79 10.35 30.54
N PHE A 72 2.41 9.08 30.39
CA PHE A 72 2.59 8.05 31.44
C PHE A 72 4.04 7.52 31.51
N GLY A 73 4.91 7.98 30.61
CA GLY A 73 6.26 7.44 30.44
C GLY A 73 6.25 6.09 29.72
N GLY A 74 7.44 5.63 29.35
CA GLY A 74 7.68 4.33 28.74
C GLY A 74 8.42 3.38 29.67
N VAL A 75 8.56 2.14 29.21
CA VAL A 75 9.36 1.12 29.89
C VAL A 75 10.38 0.56 28.90
N LYS A 76 11.61 0.38 29.38
CA LYS A 76 12.64 -0.42 28.71
C LYS A 76 13.01 -1.60 29.58
N VAL A 77 13.36 -2.70 28.93
CA VAL A 77 13.62 -3.99 29.59
C VAL A 77 15.00 -4.50 29.17
N ARG A 78 15.69 -5.16 30.07
CA ARG A 78 16.88 -5.97 29.77
C ARG A 78 16.75 -7.34 30.41
N SER A 79 17.48 -8.31 29.89
CA SER A 79 17.46 -9.69 30.39
C SER A 79 18.86 -10.24 30.51
N ARG A 80 19.06 -11.20 31.41
CA ARG A 80 20.28 -12.01 31.48
C ARG A 80 19.91 -13.48 31.55
N ALA A 81 20.48 -14.27 30.66
CA ALA A 81 20.23 -15.71 30.58
C ALA A 81 21.01 -16.47 31.65
N VAL A 82 20.46 -17.60 32.12
CA VAL A 82 21.24 -18.58 32.87
C VAL A 82 21.91 -19.53 31.89
N ILE A 83 23.20 -19.77 32.08
CA ILE A 83 23.97 -20.77 31.35
C ILE A 83 24.12 -22.00 32.25
N ILE A 84 23.60 -23.12 31.77
CA ILE A 84 23.62 -24.41 32.46
C ILE A 84 24.59 -25.30 31.69
N GLN A 85 25.72 -25.64 32.30
CA GLN A 85 26.70 -26.53 31.66
C GLN A 85 26.23 -27.99 31.67
N GLU A 86 25.57 -28.41 32.75
CA GLU A 86 25.07 -29.78 32.93
C GLU A 86 23.58 -29.76 33.26
N MET A 87 22.78 -30.32 32.36
CA MET A 87 21.31 -30.27 32.46
C MET A 87 20.77 -30.92 33.74
N GLU A 88 21.49 -31.87 34.33
CA GLU A 88 21.12 -32.53 35.59
C GLU A 88 21.12 -31.54 36.78
N ASN A 89 21.94 -30.48 36.72
CA ASN A 89 22.02 -29.44 37.74
C ASN A 89 21.05 -28.28 37.53
N GLN A 90 20.17 -28.34 36.52
CA GLN A 90 19.23 -27.25 36.20
C GLN A 90 18.42 -26.77 37.42
N HIS A 91 18.04 -27.69 38.30
CA HIS A 91 17.25 -27.38 39.50
C HIS A 91 18.02 -26.61 40.58
N LEU A 92 19.35 -26.59 40.51
CA LEU A 92 20.23 -25.86 41.43
C LEU A 92 20.59 -24.47 40.90
N CYS A 93 20.33 -24.21 39.62
CA CYS A 93 20.67 -22.96 38.97
C CYS A 93 19.66 -21.85 39.29
N PRO A 94 20.10 -20.57 39.33
CA PRO A 94 19.16 -19.45 39.37
C PRO A 94 18.35 -19.36 38.07
N GLU A 95 17.12 -18.85 38.15
CA GLU A 95 16.30 -18.60 36.98
C GLU A 95 16.79 -17.40 36.17
N GLN A 96 16.35 -17.32 34.91
CA GLN A 96 16.57 -16.15 34.06
C GLN A 96 16.00 -14.89 34.71
N ALA A 97 16.79 -13.82 34.72
CA ALA A 97 16.40 -12.56 35.35
C ALA A 97 16.09 -11.48 34.31
N TYR A 98 15.11 -10.64 34.65
CA TYR A 98 14.65 -9.51 33.86
C TYR A 98 14.63 -8.25 34.72
N GLU A 99 14.98 -7.11 34.13
CA GLU A 99 14.90 -5.81 34.78
C GLU A 99 14.16 -4.83 33.88
N SER A 100 13.24 -4.07 34.48
CA SER A 100 12.48 -3.01 33.80
C SER A 100 12.81 -1.66 34.40
N LYS A 101 13.00 -0.66 33.55
CA LYS A 101 13.24 0.73 33.97
C LYS A 101 12.33 1.69 33.21
N SER A 102 11.88 2.75 33.88
CA SER A 102 11.15 3.83 33.22
C SER A 102 12.05 4.62 32.27
N CYS A 103 11.46 5.10 31.18
CA CYS A 103 12.14 5.84 30.12
C CYS A 103 11.19 6.89 29.52
N HIS A 104 11.75 7.96 28.94
CA HIS A 104 10.98 9.08 28.36
C HIS A 104 11.42 9.41 26.92
N ASP A 105 12.38 8.66 26.41
CA ASP A 105 13.13 8.86 25.18
C ASP A 105 12.59 8.04 24.00
N GLY A 106 11.34 7.56 24.09
CA GLY A 106 10.69 6.84 23.00
C GLY A 106 10.00 7.76 21.99
N GLN A 107 9.56 7.18 20.87
CA GLN A 107 8.79 7.89 19.85
C GLN A 107 7.49 7.13 19.57
N CYS A 108 6.39 7.88 19.44
CA CYS A 108 5.11 7.33 19.03
C CYS A 108 5.00 7.27 17.52
N TYR A 109 4.80 6.06 17.01
CA TYR A 109 4.64 5.82 15.59
C TYR A 109 3.18 5.61 15.19
N GLU A 110 2.88 5.90 13.92
CA GLU A 110 1.61 5.48 13.31
C GLU A 110 1.79 4.15 12.59
N TYR A 111 0.73 3.35 12.59
CA TYR A 111 0.67 2.07 11.92
C TYR A 111 -0.45 2.11 10.88
N ASN A 112 -0.07 1.94 9.61
CA ASN A 112 -1.02 1.93 8.50
C ASN A 112 -0.92 0.62 7.74
N TRP A 113 -2.09 0.07 7.36
CA TRP A 113 -2.13 -1.05 6.44
C TRP A 113 -1.80 -0.58 5.03
N LEU A 114 -0.84 -1.23 4.40
CA LEU A 114 -0.48 -1.04 3.02
C LEU A 114 -0.78 -2.28 2.20
N THR A 115 -1.04 -2.06 0.92
CA THR A 115 -1.40 -3.11 -0.02
C THR A 115 -0.56 -3.02 -1.27
N GLY A 116 -0.05 -4.16 -1.73
CA GLY A 116 0.58 -4.28 -3.03
C GLY A 116 -0.45 -4.37 -4.14
N SER A 117 0.04 -4.37 -5.38
CA SER A 117 -0.79 -4.63 -6.55
C SER A 117 -1.40 -6.04 -6.47
N TRP A 118 -2.59 -6.19 -7.04
CA TRP A 118 -3.22 -7.49 -7.21
C TRP A 118 -2.40 -8.35 -8.17
N LYS A 119 -2.13 -9.59 -7.76
CA LYS A 119 -1.54 -10.64 -8.58
C LYS A 119 -2.57 -11.76 -8.70
N GLY A 120 -3.43 -11.67 -9.71
CA GLY A 120 -4.58 -12.57 -9.83
C GLY A 120 -5.59 -12.34 -8.70
N SER A 121 -5.90 -13.39 -7.94
CA SER A 121 -6.86 -13.35 -6.82
C SER A 121 -6.26 -12.94 -5.47
N SER A 122 -4.94 -12.76 -5.35
CA SER A 122 -4.29 -12.38 -4.09
C SER A 122 -3.46 -11.10 -4.23
N ARG A 123 -3.33 -10.37 -3.12
CA ARG A 123 -2.41 -9.24 -2.99
C ARG A 123 -1.65 -9.34 -1.67
N THR A 124 -0.46 -8.76 -1.66
CA THR A 124 0.31 -8.60 -0.43
C THR A 124 -0.32 -7.49 0.42
N VAL A 125 -0.56 -7.77 1.69
CA VAL A 125 -1.05 -6.80 2.67
C VAL A 125 -0.08 -6.83 3.84
N TRP A 126 0.46 -5.68 4.23
CA TRP A 126 1.40 -5.59 5.34
C TRP A 126 1.14 -4.33 6.18
N CYS A 127 1.50 -4.39 7.45
CA CYS A 127 1.45 -3.24 8.33
C CYS A 127 2.78 -2.49 8.25
N GLN A 128 2.74 -1.20 7.91
CA GLN A 128 3.92 -0.35 7.90
C GLN A 128 3.81 0.72 8.99
N ARG A 129 4.91 0.87 9.73
CA ARG A 129 5.08 1.91 10.73
C ARG A 129 5.53 3.21 10.06
N SER A 130 5.26 4.36 10.67
CA SER A 130 5.52 5.69 10.08
C SER A 130 6.98 6.00 9.76
N ASP A 131 7.93 5.22 10.27
CA ASP A 131 9.36 5.26 9.94
C ASP A 131 9.74 4.39 8.73
N GLY A 132 8.77 3.73 8.11
CA GLY A 132 8.95 2.88 6.94
C GLY A 132 9.23 1.42 7.24
N PHE A 133 9.28 1.02 8.52
CA PHE A 133 9.50 -0.39 8.88
C PHE A 133 8.23 -1.22 8.74
N ASN A 134 8.37 -2.40 8.15
CA ASN A 134 7.29 -3.38 8.07
C ASN A 134 7.24 -4.15 9.38
N VAL A 135 6.08 -4.16 10.02
CA VAL A 135 5.85 -4.80 11.32
C VAL A 135 4.78 -5.87 11.19
N THR A 136 4.87 -6.91 12.01
CA THR A 136 3.89 -8.00 12.06
C THR A 136 2.66 -7.67 12.92
N GLY A 137 2.72 -6.61 13.73
CA GLY A 137 1.63 -6.16 14.59
C GLY A 137 1.62 -4.65 14.79
N GLY A 138 0.56 -4.14 15.42
CA GLY A 138 0.38 -2.71 15.71
C GLY A 138 -0.71 -2.04 14.86
N CYS A 139 -0.97 -2.53 13.65
CA CYS A 139 -2.14 -2.09 12.88
C CYS A 139 -3.44 -2.66 13.45
N TYR A 140 -4.52 -1.88 13.37
CA TYR A 140 -5.84 -2.35 13.77
C TYR A 140 -6.37 -3.42 12.82
N GLU A 141 -6.62 -4.62 13.34
CA GLU A 141 -7.13 -5.76 12.54
C GLU A 141 -8.48 -5.47 11.88
N VAL A 142 -9.33 -4.64 12.49
CA VAL A 142 -10.63 -4.25 11.91
C VAL A 142 -10.47 -3.47 10.60
N LEU A 143 -9.35 -2.76 10.45
CA LEU A 143 -9.03 -1.98 9.24
C LEU A 143 -8.19 -2.79 8.24
N LYS A 144 -7.94 -4.08 8.51
CA LYS A 144 -7.11 -4.91 7.65
C LYS A 144 -7.76 -5.07 6.26
N PRO A 145 -7.09 -4.64 5.19
CA PRO A 145 -7.58 -4.84 3.84
C PRO A 145 -7.62 -6.32 3.48
N GLU A 146 -8.57 -6.70 2.62
CA GLU A 146 -8.64 -8.06 2.08
C GLU A 146 -7.36 -8.42 1.34
N SER A 147 -6.70 -9.51 1.72
CA SER A 147 -5.53 -10.05 1.01
C SER A 147 -5.92 -10.97 -0.15
N GLU A 148 -7.14 -11.49 -0.12
CA GLU A 148 -7.67 -12.42 -1.11
C GLU A 148 -9.03 -11.91 -1.59
N ARG A 149 -9.20 -11.86 -2.92
CA ARG A 149 -10.47 -11.53 -3.56
C ARG A 149 -11.28 -12.81 -3.70
N VAL A 150 -12.43 -12.84 -3.04
CA VAL A 150 -13.46 -13.85 -3.29
C VAL A 150 -14.52 -13.21 -4.18
N CYS A 151 -14.62 -13.67 -5.43
CA CYS A 151 -15.67 -13.20 -6.32
C CYS A 151 -17.02 -13.73 -5.82
N SER A 152 -18.02 -12.85 -5.76
CA SER A 152 -19.39 -13.23 -5.42
C SER A 152 -20.32 -12.75 -6.53
N PRO A 153 -20.87 -13.65 -7.37
CA PRO A 153 -20.75 -15.12 -7.35
C PRO A 153 -19.35 -15.62 -7.80
N PRO A 154 -18.96 -16.85 -7.41
CA PRO A 154 -17.69 -17.45 -7.83
C PRO A 154 -17.66 -17.63 -9.35
N CYS A 155 -16.53 -17.29 -9.96
CA CYS A 155 -16.27 -17.50 -11.37
C CYS A 155 -16.07 -18.98 -11.68
N THR A 156 -17.12 -19.68 -12.10
CA THR A 156 -17.06 -21.09 -12.52
C THR A 156 -16.86 -21.27 -14.03
N GLN A 157 -16.93 -20.18 -14.80
CA GLN A 157 -16.96 -20.23 -16.26
C GLN A 157 -15.55 -20.19 -16.88
N GLN A 158 -15.40 -20.85 -18.03
CA GLN A 158 -14.13 -20.83 -18.77
C GLN A 158 -13.89 -19.44 -19.36
N HIS A 159 -12.65 -18.95 -19.32
CA HIS A 159 -12.27 -17.58 -19.71
C HIS A 159 -12.94 -16.49 -18.86
N SER A 160 -13.36 -16.81 -17.64
CA SER A 160 -13.82 -15.82 -16.66
C SER A 160 -12.72 -15.46 -15.67
N TYR A 161 -12.66 -14.19 -15.29
CA TYR A 161 -11.71 -13.67 -14.32
C TYR A 161 -12.41 -12.79 -13.28
N CYS A 162 -11.81 -12.70 -12.09
CA CYS A 162 -12.30 -11.82 -11.04
C CYS A 162 -11.88 -10.38 -11.33
N THR A 163 -12.85 -9.50 -11.58
CA THR A 163 -12.58 -8.07 -11.81
C THR A 163 -12.16 -7.36 -10.53
N GLU A 164 -11.66 -6.13 -10.66
CA GLU A 164 -11.24 -5.34 -9.50
C GLU A 164 -12.36 -5.04 -8.49
N SER A 165 -13.60 -5.04 -8.98
CA SER A 165 -14.83 -4.82 -8.21
C SER A 165 -15.36 -6.07 -7.49
N GLY A 166 -14.69 -7.22 -7.59
CA GLY A 166 -15.16 -8.48 -6.98
C GLY A 166 -16.32 -9.15 -7.72
N SER A 167 -16.63 -8.68 -8.93
CA SER A 167 -17.61 -9.29 -9.84
C SER A 167 -16.91 -10.19 -10.86
N CYS A 168 -17.58 -11.27 -11.26
CA CYS A 168 -17.07 -12.15 -12.30
C CYS A 168 -17.25 -11.53 -13.69
N GLY A 169 -16.19 -11.45 -14.49
CA GLY A 169 -16.22 -10.95 -15.87
C GLY A 169 -15.45 -11.85 -16.84
N CYS A 170 -15.45 -11.52 -18.13
CA CYS A 170 -14.79 -12.33 -19.18
C CYS A 170 -13.47 -11.73 -19.64
N GLU A 171 -12.47 -12.58 -19.91
CA GLU A 171 -11.16 -12.21 -20.47
C GLU A 171 -11.28 -11.41 -21.78
N ASP A 172 -10.24 -10.65 -22.11
CA ASP A 172 -10.19 -9.85 -23.34
C ASP A 172 -10.48 -10.71 -24.59
N GLY A 173 -11.43 -10.28 -25.41
CA GLY A 173 -11.88 -11.01 -26.61
C GLY A 173 -13.11 -11.89 -26.41
N TYR A 174 -13.70 -11.88 -25.21
CA TYR A 174 -14.96 -12.53 -24.89
C TYR A 174 -16.02 -11.52 -24.43
N THR A 175 -17.28 -11.74 -24.80
CA THR A 175 -18.45 -11.02 -24.26
C THR A 175 -19.17 -11.85 -23.19
N GLU A 176 -19.63 -11.14 -22.17
CA GLU A 176 -20.42 -11.68 -21.07
C GLU A 176 -21.83 -12.03 -21.55
N VAL A 177 -22.21 -13.30 -21.41
CA VAL A 177 -23.60 -13.73 -21.54
C VAL A 177 -24.13 -13.91 -20.12
N THR A 178 -25.07 -13.06 -19.74
CA THR A 178 -25.67 -13.08 -18.39
C THR A 178 -26.94 -13.93 -18.37
N SER A 179 -27.13 -14.67 -17.27
CA SER A 179 -28.37 -15.41 -17.01
C SER A 179 -29.49 -14.47 -16.57
N SER A 180 -30.71 -14.98 -16.46
CA SER A 180 -31.90 -14.24 -15.96
C SER A 180 -31.68 -13.59 -14.59
N ASP A 181 -30.77 -14.17 -13.80
CA ASP A 181 -30.50 -13.79 -12.42
C ASP A 181 -29.38 -12.74 -12.32
N GLY A 182 -28.86 -12.26 -13.47
CA GLY A 182 -27.78 -11.29 -13.55
C GLY A 182 -26.38 -11.88 -13.30
N THR A 183 -26.27 -13.20 -13.16
CA THR A 183 -25.00 -13.91 -13.00
C THR A 183 -24.36 -14.21 -14.37
N LEU A 184 -23.04 -14.33 -14.41
CA LEU A 184 -22.31 -14.68 -15.63
C LEU A 184 -22.56 -16.15 -15.99
N ASP A 185 -23.28 -16.38 -17.10
CA ASP A 185 -23.67 -17.72 -17.58
C ASP A 185 -22.58 -18.33 -18.45
N GLN A 186 -22.02 -17.58 -19.40
CA GLN A 186 -20.83 -18.01 -20.17
C GLN A 186 -20.09 -16.83 -20.81
N CYS A 187 -18.82 -17.04 -21.12
CA CYS A 187 -18.00 -16.13 -21.93
C CYS A 187 -17.96 -16.60 -23.38
N THR A 188 -18.49 -15.81 -24.31
CA THR A 188 -18.50 -16.15 -25.75
C THR A 188 -17.56 -15.25 -26.53
N LEU A 189 -16.85 -15.79 -27.52
CA LEU A 189 -15.94 -15.02 -28.35
C LEU A 189 -16.70 -13.91 -29.09
N ILE A 190 -16.13 -12.70 -29.09
CA ILE A 190 -16.73 -11.55 -29.79
C ILE A 190 -16.72 -11.83 -31.30
N PRO A 191 -17.89 -11.94 -31.97
CA PRO A 191 -17.92 -12.21 -33.40
C PRO A 191 -17.44 -10.98 -34.18
N VAL A 192 -16.40 -11.17 -35.00
CA VAL A 192 -15.93 -10.13 -35.92
C VAL A 192 -16.91 -10.06 -37.10
N VAL A 193 -17.83 -9.09 -37.07
CA VAL A 193 -18.75 -8.85 -38.19
C VAL A 193 -18.02 -8.10 -39.29
N ILE A 194 -17.69 -8.80 -40.38
CA ILE A 194 -17.24 -8.19 -41.62
C ILE A 194 -18.49 -7.80 -42.41
N ILE A 195 -18.84 -6.52 -42.43
CA ILE A 195 -19.91 -6.00 -43.29
C ILE A 195 -19.36 -5.97 -44.73
N PRO A 196 -19.92 -6.73 -45.69
CA PRO A 196 -19.49 -6.62 -47.08
C PRO A 196 -19.89 -5.25 -47.61
N THR A 197 -18.90 -4.45 -48.02
CA THR A 197 -19.13 -3.23 -48.79
C THR A 197 -19.83 -3.58 -50.10
N SER A 198 -20.85 -2.82 -50.44
CA SER A 198 -21.73 -3.01 -51.59
C SER A 198 -20.99 -2.76 -52.92
N ASP A 199 -20.22 -3.73 -53.39
CA ASP A 199 -19.71 -3.74 -54.77
C ASP A 199 -19.66 -5.14 -55.42
N ASP A 200 -20.45 -6.09 -54.91
CA ASP A 200 -20.67 -7.38 -55.61
C ASP A 200 -22.03 -7.39 -56.31
N LYS A 201 -22.05 -7.07 -57.60
CA LYS A 201 -23.17 -7.38 -58.49
C LYS A 201 -23.26 -8.90 -58.72
N LYS A 202 -23.88 -9.63 -57.82
CA LYS A 202 -24.67 -10.83 -58.15
C LYS A 202 -25.53 -11.25 -56.97
N GLY A 203 -26.81 -11.49 -57.25
CA GLY A 203 -27.77 -11.96 -56.26
C GLY A 203 -27.45 -13.39 -55.88
N ASP A 204 -26.71 -13.56 -54.78
CA ASP A 204 -26.66 -14.78 -54.01
C ASP A 204 -26.98 -14.41 -52.56
N VAL A 205 -27.94 -15.09 -51.96
CA VAL A 205 -28.33 -14.92 -50.56
C VAL A 205 -27.11 -15.27 -49.68
N LYS A 206 -26.36 -14.25 -49.25
CA LYS A 206 -25.19 -14.43 -48.36
C LYS A 206 -25.67 -14.58 -46.92
N THR A 207 -25.73 -15.82 -46.46
CA THR A 207 -25.84 -16.17 -45.04
C THR A 207 -24.61 -15.65 -44.29
N SER A 208 -24.84 -14.86 -43.24
CA SER A 208 -23.79 -14.43 -42.31
C SER A 208 -23.20 -15.64 -41.59
N ARG A 209 -22.04 -16.11 -42.03
CA ARG A 209 -21.34 -17.22 -41.37
C ARG A 209 -20.39 -16.64 -40.32
N ALA A 210 -20.63 -16.94 -39.05
CA ALA A 210 -19.67 -16.68 -37.99
C ALA A 210 -18.43 -17.57 -38.22
N ILE A 211 -17.24 -16.97 -38.22
CA ILE A 211 -15.97 -17.68 -38.37
C ILE A 211 -15.28 -17.71 -37.00
N ASN A 212 -14.83 -18.90 -36.61
CA ASN A 212 -14.10 -19.15 -35.36
C ASN A 212 -12.65 -18.64 -35.49
N PRO A 213 -12.07 -17.88 -34.53
CA PRO A 213 -10.80 -17.18 -34.73
C PRO A 213 -9.56 -18.08 -34.76
N THR A 214 -9.66 -19.37 -34.47
CA THR A 214 -8.50 -20.25 -34.37
C THR A 214 -8.03 -20.81 -35.72
N GLN A 215 -7.81 -19.94 -36.71
CA GLN A 215 -7.04 -20.28 -37.90
C GLN A 215 -5.83 -19.33 -38.03
N PRO A 216 -4.59 -19.86 -38.11
CA PRO A 216 -3.42 -19.03 -38.35
C PRO A 216 -3.49 -18.52 -39.80
N SER A 217 -3.67 -17.21 -39.97
CA SER A 217 -3.58 -16.58 -41.29
C SER A 217 -2.11 -16.54 -41.73
N SER A 218 -1.77 -17.48 -42.61
CA SER A 218 -0.57 -17.40 -43.44
C SER A 218 -0.60 -16.10 -44.25
N SER A 219 0.44 -15.29 -44.08
CA SER A 219 0.98 -14.29 -44.99
C SER A 219 0.17 -13.99 -46.26
N GLN A 220 -0.48 -12.83 -46.31
CA GLN A 220 -0.41 -11.96 -47.47
C GLN A 220 -0.77 -10.51 -47.10
N SER A 221 0.13 -9.62 -47.51
CA SER A 221 0.11 -8.18 -47.37
C SER A 221 -0.94 -7.53 -48.27
N GLY A 222 -1.65 -6.54 -47.74
CA GLY A 222 -2.30 -5.51 -48.56
C GLY A 222 -3.73 -5.14 -48.15
N TYR A 223 -3.90 -3.85 -47.86
CA TYR A 223 -5.15 -3.08 -47.81
C TYR A 223 -6.01 -3.17 -46.54
N GLY A 224 -5.96 -2.06 -45.79
CA GLY A 224 -6.56 -1.91 -44.47
C GLY A 224 -8.04 -1.55 -44.48
N GLY A 225 -8.80 -2.24 -43.62
CA GLY A 225 -10.09 -1.79 -43.12
C GLY A 225 -9.91 -1.18 -41.73
N ARG A 226 -10.04 0.15 -41.62
CA ARG A 226 -9.96 0.87 -40.34
C ARG A 226 -11.24 0.60 -39.53
N THR A 227 -11.11 -0.15 -38.45
CA THR A 227 -12.10 -0.23 -37.38
C THR A 227 -11.92 0.99 -36.48
N TRP A 228 -12.99 1.76 -36.24
CA TRP A 228 -12.95 2.95 -35.39
C TRP A 228 -13.19 2.56 -33.93
N PHE A 229 -12.15 2.08 -33.24
CA PHE A 229 -12.13 2.05 -31.78
C PHE A 229 -11.52 3.35 -31.25
N LEU A 230 -12.32 4.16 -30.57
CA LEU A 230 -11.86 5.38 -29.90
C LEU A 230 -11.08 4.99 -28.64
N GLN A 231 -9.82 4.57 -28.82
CA GLN A 231 -8.90 4.31 -27.71
C GLN A 231 -8.09 5.59 -27.43
N PRO A 232 -8.38 6.31 -26.31
CA PRO A 232 -7.80 7.63 -26.03
C PRO A 232 -6.32 7.55 -25.63
N PHE A 233 -5.89 6.40 -25.13
CA PHE A 233 -4.50 6.11 -24.78
C PHE A 233 -3.80 5.39 -25.94
N GLY A 234 -2.59 5.84 -26.28
CA GLY A 234 -1.70 5.09 -27.15
C GLY A 234 -1.11 3.88 -26.42
N SER A 235 -0.49 2.96 -27.17
CA SER A 235 0.27 1.82 -26.65
C SER A 235 1.32 2.20 -25.60
N ASP A 236 1.75 3.46 -25.60
CA ASP A 236 2.82 4.00 -24.78
C ASP A 236 2.29 4.71 -23.51
N GLY A 237 1.00 4.57 -23.19
CA GLY A 237 0.35 5.19 -22.04
C GLY A 237 0.12 6.71 -22.15
N LYS A 238 0.54 7.34 -23.26
CA LYS A 238 0.34 8.77 -23.52
C LYS A 238 -0.98 9.02 -24.27
N LEU A 239 -1.63 10.14 -23.94
CA LEU A 239 -2.87 10.58 -24.60
C LEU A 239 -2.62 10.91 -26.08
N LYS A 240 -3.48 10.41 -26.97
CA LYS A 240 -3.40 10.70 -28.40
C LYS A 240 -3.73 12.17 -28.69
N THR A 241 -3.02 12.76 -29.65
CA THR A 241 -3.14 14.18 -30.04
C THR A 241 -4.56 14.60 -30.46
N TRP A 242 -5.36 13.70 -31.06
CA TRP A 242 -6.75 14.00 -31.43
C TRP A 242 -7.64 14.27 -30.20
N VAL A 243 -7.33 13.67 -29.04
CA VAL A 243 -8.10 13.87 -27.80
C VAL A 243 -7.94 15.31 -27.28
N TYR A 244 -6.74 15.87 -27.39
CA TYR A 244 -6.49 17.28 -27.05
C TYR A 244 -7.24 18.22 -28.00
N GLY A 245 -7.36 17.86 -29.28
CA GLY A 245 -8.17 18.62 -30.25
C GLY A 245 -9.65 18.65 -29.90
N VAL A 246 -10.21 17.50 -29.47
CA VAL A 246 -11.61 17.41 -29.02
C VAL A 246 -11.82 18.21 -27.72
N ALA A 247 -10.89 18.11 -26.77
CA ALA A 247 -10.95 18.87 -25.52
C ALA A 247 -10.88 20.39 -25.74
N ALA A 248 -9.99 20.85 -26.63
CA ALA A 248 -9.89 22.26 -26.99
C ALA A 248 -11.17 22.75 -27.70
N GLY A 249 -11.75 21.95 -28.60
CA GLY A 249 -13.01 22.26 -29.27
C GLY A 249 -14.18 22.40 -28.29
N ALA A 250 -14.29 21.47 -27.33
CA ALA A 250 -15.30 21.51 -26.27
C ALA A 250 -15.15 22.77 -25.39
N PHE A 251 -13.90 23.15 -25.06
CA PHE A 251 -13.62 24.35 -24.28
C PHE A 251 -14.05 25.63 -25.01
N VAL A 252 -13.74 25.75 -26.30
CA VAL A 252 -14.17 26.90 -27.13
C VAL A 252 -15.69 26.96 -27.24
N PHE A 253 -16.35 25.82 -27.39
CA PHE A 253 -17.82 25.75 -27.43
C PHE A 253 -18.44 26.21 -26.10
N LEU A 254 -17.89 25.80 -24.95
CA LEU A 254 -18.33 26.26 -23.64
C LEU A 254 -18.18 27.78 -23.47
N LEU A 255 -17.06 28.36 -23.89
CA LEU A 255 -16.87 29.81 -23.85
C LEU A 255 -17.91 30.55 -24.70
N PHE A 256 -18.25 30.02 -25.87
CA PHE A 256 -19.28 30.58 -26.73
C PHE A 256 -20.67 30.54 -26.09
N VAL A 257 -21.03 29.41 -25.46
CA VAL A 257 -22.30 29.26 -24.73
C VAL A 257 -22.39 30.26 -23.57
N VAL A 258 -21.32 30.40 -22.78
CA VAL A 258 -21.27 31.38 -21.67
C VAL A 258 -21.39 32.82 -22.19
N SER A 259 -20.75 33.14 -23.31
CA SER A 259 -20.86 34.45 -23.96
C SER A 259 -22.30 34.75 -24.41
N MET A 260 -22.96 33.78 -25.05
CA MET A 260 -24.37 33.92 -25.48
C MET A 260 -25.32 34.08 -24.29
N ILE A 261 -25.13 33.31 -23.22
CA ILE A 261 -25.91 33.46 -21.98
C ILE A 261 -25.66 34.85 -21.37
N TYR A 262 -24.40 35.30 -21.30
CA TYR A 262 -24.07 36.62 -20.79
C TYR A 262 -24.75 37.74 -21.61
N LEU A 263 -24.76 37.63 -22.94
CA LEU A 263 -25.43 38.60 -23.81
C LEU A 263 -26.95 38.56 -23.67
N ALA A 264 -27.55 37.38 -23.50
CA ALA A 264 -28.99 37.21 -23.25
C ALA A 264 -29.40 37.75 -21.87
N CYS A 265 -28.55 37.60 -20.86
CA CYS A 265 -28.77 38.11 -19.50
C CYS A 265 -28.43 39.59 -19.33
N LYS A 266 -27.68 40.18 -20.28
CA LYS A 266 -27.37 41.61 -20.29
C LYS A 266 -28.61 42.41 -20.71
N LYS A 267 -29.47 42.72 -19.73
CA LYS A 267 -30.63 43.61 -19.93
C LYS A 267 -30.21 44.91 -20.64
N PRO A 268 -30.97 45.41 -21.62
CA PRO A 268 -30.68 46.70 -22.24
C PRO A 268 -30.76 47.80 -21.17
N LYS A 269 -29.70 48.61 -21.07
CA LYS A 269 -29.65 49.77 -20.17
C LYS A 269 -30.81 50.71 -20.52
N LYS A 270 -31.82 50.80 -19.65
CA LYS A 270 -32.82 51.89 -19.71
C LYS A 270 -32.14 53.21 -19.30
N PRO A 271 -32.43 54.34 -19.97
CA PRO A 271 -31.86 55.64 -19.60
C PRO A 271 -32.31 56.05 -18.19
N PRO A 272 -31.52 56.88 -17.47
CA PRO A 272 -31.75 57.16 -16.05
C PRO A 272 -33.06 57.92 -15.84
N ARG A 273 -33.96 57.34 -15.04
CA ARG A 273 -35.17 58.02 -14.54
C ARG A 273 -34.78 58.87 -13.33
N ARG A 274 -34.97 60.18 -13.46
CA ARG A 274 -34.79 61.21 -12.43
C ARG A 274 -35.54 60.82 -11.15
N GLN A 275 -34.82 60.64 -10.05
CA GLN A 275 -35.36 60.29 -8.74
C GLN A 275 -36.00 61.55 -8.13
N ASN A 276 -37.33 61.57 -8.02
CA ASN A 276 -38.04 62.62 -7.28
C ASN A 276 -38.46 62.04 -5.93
N ASN A 277 -37.76 62.46 -4.87
CA ASN A 277 -38.12 62.18 -3.49
C ASN A 277 -39.46 62.87 -3.19
N ARG A 278 -40.53 62.09 -2.97
CA ARG A 278 -41.70 62.55 -2.23
C ARG A 278 -42.05 61.53 -1.15
N LEU A 279 -42.13 62.06 0.05
CA LEU A 279 -42.28 61.37 1.33
C LEU A 279 -43.54 60.50 1.35
N LYS A 280 -43.43 59.31 1.93
CA LYS A 280 -44.56 58.50 2.40
C LYS A 280 -44.94 58.98 3.82
N PRO A 281 -46.18 59.43 4.07
CA PRO A 281 -46.68 59.58 5.43
C PRO A 281 -47.13 58.22 5.99
N LEU A 282 -46.81 58.00 7.26
CA LEU A 282 -47.26 56.88 8.08
C LEU A 282 -48.78 56.94 8.27
N THR A 283 -49.49 55.85 7.99
CA THR A 283 -50.90 55.70 8.38
C THR A 283 -50.98 54.93 9.70
N LEU A 284 -51.29 55.73 10.72
CA LEU A 284 -51.85 55.47 12.03
C LEU A 284 -52.73 54.20 12.11
N ALA A 285 -52.46 53.34 13.09
CA ALA A 285 -53.40 52.33 13.56
C ALA A 285 -54.49 53.00 14.38
N TYR A 286 -55.77 52.74 14.07
CA TYR A 286 -56.90 53.11 14.90
C TYR A 286 -57.58 51.82 15.37
N ASP A 287 -57.50 51.62 16.68
CA ASP A 287 -58.20 50.62 17.48
C ASP A 287 -59.45 51.31 18.04
N GLY A 288 -60.61 50.68 17.92
CA GLY A 288 -61.91 51.33 18.14
C GLY A 288 -62.99 50.30 18.43
N ASP A 289 -63.13 50.07 19.73
CA ASP A 289 -64.01 49.19 20.48
C ASP A 289 -65.53 49.42 20.25
N ALA A 290 -66.27 48.33 20.53
CA ALA A 290 -67.56 48.24 21.23
C ALA A 290 -68.82 49.01 20.79
N ASP A 291 -69.87 48.19 20.63
CA ASP A 291 -71.26 48.34 21.06
C ASP A 291 -72.18 49.40 20.44
N MET A 292 -73.16 48.90 19.66
CA MET A 292 -74.62 49.11 19.84
C MET A 292 -75.39 48.02 19.09
#